data_AF-A0A8E5HN67-F1
#
_entry.id   AF-A0A8E5HN67-F1
#
_cell.length_a   1.000
_cell.length_b   1.000
_cell.length_c   1.000
_cell.angle_alpha   90.00
_cell.angle_beta   90.00
_cell.angle_gamma   90.00
#
_symmetry.space_group_name_H-M   'P 1'
#
loop_
_entity.id
_entity.type
_entity.pdbx_description
1 polymer ?
#
loop_
_entity_poly.entity_id
_entity_poly.type
_entity_poly.pdbx_seq_one_letter_code
_entity_poly.pdbx_strand_id
1 'polypeptide(L)'
;MAMSLARPVIRSPALRMASRRFDSTAAAAKATEAARDGASKAQQGLSRVASAAGPAIAGAARGVGNALGGIGGRTGRLIKAVERRTPVVVYYAKVGAETAKLVFQGQKMSPPSVASFQAFYQNLWASVQNRTLLRAPQNLVQQARNVSTAQLVAGGVVAAECLGFFTVGEMMGRFKIVGYHGETASHH
;
A
#
# COMPACT_ATOMS: atom_id res chain seq x y z
N MET A 1 63.53 -39.09 16.94
CA MET A 1 63.08 -38.15 15.89
C MET A 1 62.03 -37.25 16.51
N ALA A 2 62.45 -36.12 17.08
CA ALA A 2 61.59 -35.19 17.82
C ALA A 2 61.70 -33.83 17.13
N MET A 3 60.58 -33.31 16.60
CA MET A 3 60.53 -31.98 16.01
C MET A 3 59.22 -31.27 16.36
N SER A 4 59.41 -30.23 17.17
CA SER A 4 58.81 -28.91 17.10
C SER A 4 57.30 -28.75 17.27
N LEU A 5 56.91 -28.40 18.50
CA LEU A 5 55.71 -27.64 18.84
C LEU A 5 55.65 -26.32 18.06
N ALA A 6 54.70 -26.19 17.14
CA ALA A 6 54.29 -24.90 16.57
C ALA A 6 52.94 -24.50 17.17
N ARG A 7 52.93 -23.37 17.89
CA ARG A 7 51.78 -22.82 18.60
C ARG A 7 51.22 -21.67 17.76
N PRO A 8 50.08 -21.79 17.05
CA PRO A 8 49.39 -20.60 16.57
C PRO A 8 48.66 -19.95 17.75
N VAL A 9 49.14 -18.78 18.14
CA VAL A 9 48.49 -17.87 19.07
C VAL A 9 47.13 -17.48 18.49
N ILE A 10 46.06 -18.06 19.02
CA ILE A 10 44.70 -17.59 18.80
C ILE A 10 44.59 -16.25 19.54
N ARG A 11 44.70 -15.15 18.79
CA ARG A 11 44.28 -13.82 19.27
C ARG A 11 42.77 -13.89 19.52
N SER A 12 42.38 -14.07 20.77
CA SER A 12 41.02 -13.78 21.22
C SER A 12 40.79 -12.26 21.12
N PRO A 13 39.88 -11.75 20.28
CA PRO A 13 39.34 -10.43 20.54
C PRO A 13 38.44 -10.57 21.78
N ALA A 14 38.97 -10.08 22.90
CA ALA A 14 38.19 -9.81 24.09
C ALA A 14 36.86 -9.14 23.67
N LEU A 15 35.75 -9.74 24.10
CA LEU A 15 34.48 -9.08 24.47
C LEU A 15 34.28 -7.69 23.84
N ARG A 16 33.97 -7.64 22.55
CA ARG A 16 33.12 -6.57 22.01
C ARG A 16 31.71 -7.09 21.89
N MET A 17 31.08 -7.24 23.04
CA MET A 17 29.63 -7.09 23.14
C MET A 17 29.31 -5.59 22.98
N ALA A 18 29.60 -5.04 21.80
CA ALA A 18 29.11 -3.73 21.41
C ALA A 18 27.62 -3.93 21.16
N SER A 19 26.82 -3.44 22.10
CA SER A 19 25.38 -3.27 21.99
C SER A 19 25.00 -2.97 20.54
N ARG A 20 24.29 -3.90 19.90
CA ARG A 20 23.48 -3.59 18.72
C ARG A 20 22.41 -2.60 19.18
N ARG A 21 22.77 -1.32 19.27
CA ARG A 21 21.81 -0.24 19.45
C ARG A 21 20.91 -0.30 18.23
N PHE A 22 19.65 -0.55 18.48
CA PHE A 22 18.60 -0.56 17.48
C PHE A 22 18.60 0.81 16.79
N ASP A 23 18.72 0.86 15.46
CA ASP A 23 18.62 2.07 14.63
C ASP A 23 17.24 2.76 14.68
N SER A 24 16.36 2.34 15.61
CA SER A 24 15.03 2.94 15.79
C SER A 24 15.08 4.37 16.29
N THR A 25 16.11 4.79 17.03
CA THR A 25 16.16 6.18 17.54
C THR A 25 16.62 7.18 16.47
N ALA A 26 17.52 6.77 15.57
CA ALA A 26 17.98 7.61 14.45
C ALA A 26 16.99 7.60 13.28
N ALA A 27 16.36 6.46 12.99
CA ALA A 27 15.28 6.36 12.01
C ALA A 27 13.99 7.02 12.51
N ALA A 28 13.66 6.91 13.80
CA ALA A 28 12.55 7.67 14.38
C ALA A 28 12.87 9.17 14.45
N ALA A 29 14.11 9.58 14.73
CA ALA A 29 14.50 11.00 14.66
C ALA A 29 14.37 11.53 13.22
N LYS A 30 14.91 10.85 12.20
CA LYS A 30 14.75 11.23 10.78
C LYS A 30 13.32 11.13 10.29
N ALA A 31 12.51 10.17 10.75
CA ALA A 31 11.10 10.08 10.42
C ALA A 31 10.28 11.15 11.14
N THR A 32 10.68 11.56 12.35
CA THR A 32 10.09 12.68 13.09
C THR A 32 10.49 14.01 12.46
N GLU A 33 11.71 14.14 11.94
CA GLU A 33 12.22 15.30 11.20
C GLU A 33 11.55 15.40 9.82
N ALA A 34 11.44 14.30 9.07
CA ALA A 34 10.72 14.25 7.80
C ALA A 34 9.20 14.41 7.97
N ALA A 35 8.63 13.95 9.08
CA ALA A 35 7.25 14.25 9.45
C ALA A 35 7.08 15.70 9.89
N ARG A 36 8.09 16.33 10.52
CA ARG A 36 8.12 17.76 10.83
C ARG A 36 8.31 18.61 9.58
N ASP A 37 9.09 18.18 8.59
CA ASP A 37 9.29 18.86 7.31
C ASP A 37 8.11 18.67 6.36
N GLY A 38 7.50 17.48 6.36
CA GLY A 38 6.27 17.18 5.64
C GLY A 38 5.06 17.89 6.25
N ALA A 39 4.96 17.91 7.59
CA ALA A 39 4.00 18.74 8.31
C ALA A 39 4.28 20.22 8.06
N SER A 40 5.54 20.69 8.07
CA SER A 40 5.87 22.08 7.78
C SER A 40 5.52 22.48 6.35
N LYS A 41 5.71 21.60 5.36
CA LYS A 41 5.28 21.81 3.96
C LYS A 41 3.76 21.75 3.80
N ALA A 42 3.08 20.87 4.53
CA ALA A 42 1.61 20.84 4.59
C ALA A 42 1.03 22.07 5.30
N GLN A 43 1.68 22.55 6.37
CA GLN A 43 1.38 23.80 7.07
C GLN A 43 1.69 25.02 6.21
N GLN A 44 2.71 24.96 5.34
CA GLN A 44 2.98 26.01 4.34
C GLN A 44 1.98 25.99 3.17
N GLY A 45 1.48 24.82 2.75
CA GLY A 45 0.39 24.70 1.79
C GLY A 45 -0.94 25.19 2.35
N LEU A 46 -1.23 24.82 3.60
CA LEU A 46 -2.41 25.27 4.34
C LEU A 46 -2.33 26.77 4.67
N SER A 47 -1.14 27.33 4.93
CA SER A 47 -0.96 28.77 5.13
C SER A 47 -1.11 29.55 3.82
N ARG A 48 -0.70 29.00 2.67
CA ARG A 48 -0.95 29.63 1.36
C ARG A 48 -2.43 29.59 0.97
N VAL A 49 -3.15 28.52 1.31
CA VAL A 49 -4.61 28.42 1.10
C VAL A 49 -5.39 29.27 2.12
N ALA A 50 -4.93 29.36 3.37
CA ALA A 50 -5.48 30.26 4.39
C ALA A 50 -5.16 31.74 4.16
N SER A 51 -4.10 32.05 3.39
CA SER A 51 -3.79 33.40 2.93
C SER A 51 -4.54 33.77 1.64
N ALA A 52 -4.96 32.78 0.84
CA ALA A 52 -5.75 32.99 -0.38
C ALA A 52 -7.26 33.13 -0.10
N ALA A 53 -7.74 32.63 1.03
CA ALA A 53 -9.09 32.85 1.53
C ALA A 53 -8.99 33.70 2.81
N GLY A 54 -9.35 34.99 2.72
CA GLY A 54 -9.15 36.02 3.74
C GLY A 54 -9.71 35.73 5.15
N PRO A 55 -9.77 36.75 6.04
CA PRO A 55 -9.74 36.64 7.52
C PRO A 55 -10.81 35.76 8.22
N ALA A 56 -11.76 35.17 7.49
CA ALA A 56 -12.72 34.19 7.99
C ALA A 56 -12.09 32.85 8.41
N ILE A 57 -10.97 32.42 7.80
CA ILE A 57 -10.33 31.11 8.13
C ILE A 57 -9.22 31.24 9.17
N ALA A 58 -8.51 32.38 9.24
CA ALA A 58 -7.56 32.67 10.31
C ALA A 58 -8.24 32.77 11.70
N GLY A 59 -9.52 33.17 11.73
CA GLY A 59 -10.37 33.08 12.91
C GLY A 59 -10.73 31.65 13.32
N ALA A 60 -10.76 30.69 12.39
CA ALA A 60 -11.04 29.28 12.69
C ALA A 60 -9.80 28.57 13.28
N ALA A 61 -8.60 28.87 12.79
CA ALA A 61 -7.37 28.23 13.30
C ALA A 61 -6.93 28.76 14.69
N ARG A 62 -7.16 30.05 15.01
CA ARG A 62 -6.98 30.58 16.38
C ARG A 62 -8.23 30.42 17.27
N GLY A 63 -9.40 30.26 16.67
CA GLY A 63 -10.67 30.01 17.36
C GLY A 63 -10.84 28.58 17.85
N VAL A 64 -10.16 27.59 17.28
CA VAL A 64 -10.20 26.21 17.81
C VAL A 64 -9.46 26.12 19.14
N GLY A 65 -8.35 26.85 19.38
CA GLY A 65 -7.66 26.78 20.68
C GLY A 65 -8.43 27.45 21.84
N ASN A 66 -9.03 28.62 21.62
CA ASN A 66 -9.64 29.45 22.67
C ASN A 66 -11.16 29.62 22.59
N ALA A 67 -11.82 29.27 21.48
CA ALA A 67 -13.30 29.24 21.37
C ALA A 67 -13.89 27.82 21.55
N LEU A 68 -13.06 26.78 21.71
CA LEU A 68 -13.49 25.46 22.21
C LEU A 68 -13.96 25.49 23.68
N GLY A 69 -13.57 26.52 24.44
CA GLY A 69 -14.12 26.77 25.77
C GLY A 69 -15.53 27.41 25.75
N GLY A 70 -15.91 28.05 24.63
CA GLY A 70 -17.14 28.85 24.51
C GLY A 70 -18.30 28.19 23.75
N ILE A 71 -18.04 27.16 22.93
CA ILE A 71 -19.10 26.38 22.25
C ILE A 71 -19.60 25.27 23.20
N GLY A 72 -20.35 25.66 24.22
CA GLY A 72 -21.08 24.74 25.09
C GLY A 72 -22.30 24.17 24.37
N GLY A 73 -22.39 22.83 24.26
CA GLY A 73 -23.58 22.17 23.69
C GLY A 73 -23.32 20.78 23.08
N ARG A 74 -24.33 20.25 22.37
CA ARG A 74 -24.25 18.95 21.65
C ARG A 74 -23.09 18.91 20.63
N THR A 75 -22.80 20.03 19.96
CA THR A 75 -21.71 20.16 18.98
C THR A 75 -20.33 20.12 19.65
N GLY A 76 -20.14 20.79 20.79
CA GLY A 76 -18.89 20.74 21.55
C GLY A 76 -18.55 19.33 22.07
N ARG A 77 -19.57 18.52 22.40
CA ARG A 77 -19.38 17.10 22.75
C ARG A 77 -18.90 16.26 21.57
N LEU A 78 -19.42 16.49 20.36
CA LEU A 78 -18.97 15.79 19.14
C LEU A 78 -17.55 16.20 18.78
N ILE A 79 -17.22 17.48 18.84
CA ILE A 79 -15.87 17.97 18.54
C ILE A 79 -14.85 17.38 19.53
N LYS A 80 -15.15 17.39 20.85
CA LYS A 80 -14.30 16.74 21.86
C LYS A 80 -14.18 15.23 21.64
N ALA A 81 -15.25 14.56 21.19
CA ALA A 81 -15.22 13.13 20.88
C ALA A 81 -14.35 12.83 19.64
N VAL A 82 -14.40 13.67 18.61
CA VAL A 82 -13.56 13.57 17.43
C VAL A 82 -12.10 13.85 17.79
N GLU A 83 -11.83 14.97 18.48
CA GLU A 83 -10.49 15.36 18.93
C GLU A 83 -9.80 14.25 19.74
N ARG A 84 -10.54 13.60 20.64
CA ARG A 84 -10.03 12.46 21.41
C ARG A 84 -9.71 11.24 20.53
N ARG A 85 -10.43 11.03 19.43
CA ARG A 85 -10.24 9.87 18.52
C ARG A 85 -9.20 10.11 17.44
N THR A 86 -9.01 11.36 17.02
CA THR A 86 -8.02 11.76 16.01
C THR A 86 -6.63 11.16 16.23
N PRO A 87 -5.98 11.24 17.41
CA PRO A 87 -4.64 10.71 17.59
C PRO A 87 -4.59 9.18 17.40
N VAL A 88 -5.62 8.46 17.85
CA VAL A 88 -5.72 7.00 17.72
C VAL A 88 -5.90 6.60 16.25
N VAL A 89 -6.84 7.25 15.56
CA VAL A 89 -7.11 6.97 14.14
C VAL A 89 -5.89 7.27 13.28
N VAL A 90 -5.19 8.38 13.53
CA VAL A 90 -3.98 8.74 12.78
C VAL A 90 -2.87 7.70 12.99
N TYR A 91 -2.68 7.22 14.22
CA TYR A 91 -1.67 6.20 14.51
C TYR A 91 -1.96 4.90 13.75
N TYR A 92 -3.19 4.38 13.87
CA TYR A 92 -3.56 3.12 13.20
C TYR A 92 -3.64 3.26 11.68
N ALA A 93 -4.05 4.41 11.15
CA ALA A 93 -4.01 4.66 9.72
C ALA A 93 -2.59 4.63 9.16
N LYS A 94 -1.60 5.17 9.89
CA LYS A 94 -0.19 5.10 9.50
C LYS A 94 0.34 3.66 9.52
N VAL A 95 0.07 2.93 10.59
CA VAL A 95 0.47 1.52 10.69
C VAL A 95 -0.18 0.71 9.57
N GLY A 96 -1.48 0.90 9.33
CA GLY A 96 -2.22 0.30 8.23
C GLY A 96 -1.59 0.61 6.87
N ALA A 97 -1.25 1.88 6.61
CA ALA A 97 -0.61 2.29 5.36
C ALA A 97 0.77 1.64 5.15
N GLU A 98 1.61 1.56 6.18
CA GLU A 98 2.91 0.88 6.08
C GLU A 98 2.76 -0.63 5.87
N THR A 99 1.80 -1.27 6.54
CA THR A 99 1.52 -2.70 6.29
C THR A 99 0.99 -2.94 4.88
N ALA A 100 0.10 -2.07 4.38
CA ALA A 100 -0.40 -2.15 3.01
C ALA A 100 0.72 -1.99 1.99
N LYS A 101 1.71 -1.11 2.24
CA LYS A 101 2.88 -0.93 1.38
C LYS A 101 3.73 -2.20 1.30
N LEU A 102 3.99 -2.85 2.44
CA LEU A 102 4.74 -4.11 2.48
C LEU A 102 4.00 -5.22 1.72
N VAL A 103 2.68 -5.34 1.91
CA VAL A 103 1.86 -6.32 1.19
C VAL A 103 1.84 -6.02 -0.30
N PHE A 104 1.71 -4.76 -0.71
CA PHE A 104 1.71 -4.35 -2.11
C PHE A 104 3.02 -4.74 -2.82
N GLN A 105 4.16 -4.54 -2.15
CA GLN A 105 5.47 -4.94 -2.66
C GLN A 105 5.64 -6.47 -2.65
N GLY A 106 5.24 -7.14 -1.56
CA GLY A 106 5.34 -8.59 -1.42
C GLY A 106 4.49 -9.36 -2.44
N GLN A 107 3.31 -8.86 -2.76
CA GLN A 107 2.38 -9.44 -3.75
C GLN A 107 2.67 -9.01 -5.19
N LYS A 108 3.76 -8.26 -5.44
CA LYS A 108 4.14 -7.78 -6.78
C LYS A 108 3.00 -7.06 -7.50
N MET A 109 2.24 -6.25 -6.76
CA MET A 109 1.09 -5.49 -7.28
C MET A 109 1.53 -4.29 -8.15
N SER A 110 2.83 -4.06 -8.32
CA SER A 110 3.38 -3.11 -9.28
C SER A 110 3.18 -3.62 -10.71
N PRO A 111 2.84 -2.75 -11.68
CA PRO A 111 2.73 -3.15 -13.07
C PRO A 111 4.06 -3.79 -13.53
N PRO A 112 4.00 -4.92 -14.28
CA PRO A 112 5.20 -5.61 -14.69
C PRO A 112 6.00 -4.78 -15.70
N SER A 113 7.31 -5.06 -15.77
CA SER A 113 8.20 -4.37 -16.70
C SER A 113 7.78 -4.59 -18.16
N VAL A 114 8.11 -3.64 -19.03
CA VAL A 114 7.86 -3.75 -20.49
C VAL A 114 8.50 -5.01 -21.07
N ALA A 115 9.67 -5.41 -20.58
CA ALA A 115 10.34 -6.65 -20.99
C ALA A 115 9.51 -7.90 -20.64
N SER A 116 8.88 -7.91 -19.46
CA SER A 116 7.98 -9.00 -19.05
C SER A 116 6.74 -9.07 -19.95
N PHE A 117 6.17 -7.91 -20.32
CA PHE A 117 5.06 -7.85 -21.28
C PHE A 117 5.47 -8.36 -22.67
N GLN A 118 6.65 -7.95 -23.15
CA GLN A 118 7.16 -8.38 -24.44
C GLN A 118 7.39 -9.89 -24.46
N ALA A 119 7.97 -10.46 -23.40
CA ALA A 119 8.16 -11.90 -23.25
C ALA A 119 6.82 -12.64 -23.22
N PHE A 120 5.83 -12.14 -22.47
CA PHE A 120 4.49 -12.70 -22.44
C PHE A 120 3.85 -12.71 -23.85
N TYR A 121 3.90 -11.58 -24.54
CA TYR A 121 3.33 -11.45 -25.88
C TYR A 121 4.03 -12.36 -26.90
N GLN A 122 5.36 -12.45 -26.86
CA GLN A 122 6.13 -13.34 -27.73
C GLN A 122 5.77 -14.81 -27.49
N ASN A 123 5.66 -15.23 -26.22
CA ASN A 123 5.25 -16.60 -25.87
C ASN A 123 3.82 -16.90 -26.32
N LEU A 124 2.90 -15.95 -26.12
CA LEU A 124 1.51 -16.08 -26.55
C LEU A 124 1.42 -16.17 -28.07
N TRP A 125 2.11 -15.28 -28.79
CA TRP A 125 2.14 -15.26 -30.24
C TRP A 125 2.76 -16.54 -30.81
N ALA A 126 3.87 -17.01 -30.22
CA ALA A 126 4.50 -18.27 -30.59
C ALA A 126 3.56 -19.46 -30.35
N SER A 127 2.81 -19.49 -29.24
CA SER A 127 1.83 -20.53 -28.96
C SER A 127 0.69 -20.54 -29.97
N VAL A 128 0.22 -19.37 -30.39
CA VAL A 128 -0.82 -19.23 -31.42
C VAL A 128 -0.30 -19.67 -32.79
N GLN A 129 0.89 -19.20 -33.19
CA GLN A 129 1.51 -19.52 -34.47
C GLN A 129 1.86 -21.01 -34.61
N ASN A 130 2.35 -21.62 -33.53
CA ASN A 130 2.65 -23.05 -33.48
C ASN A 130 1.38 -23.92 -33.42
N ARG A 131 0.19 -23.29 -33.39
CA ARG A 131 -1.13 -23.94 -33.26
C ARG A 131 -1.15 -24.94 -32.10
N THR A 132 -0.35 -24.80 -31.05
CA THR A 132 -0.31 -25.75 -29.93
C THR A 132 -1.68 -25.89 -29.25
N LEU A 133 -2.47 -24.81 -29.26
CA LEU A 133 -3.86 -24.77 -28.78
C LEU A 133 -4.87 -25.48 -29.71
N LEU A 134 -4.53 -25.70 -30.99
CA LEU A 134 -5.44 -26.23 -32.01
C LEU A 134 -5.01 -27.59 -32.58
N ARG A 135 -3.71 -27.93 -32.55
CA ARG A 135 -3.12 -29.15 -33.14
C ARG A 135 -3.08 -30.34 -32.20
N ALA A 136 -3.28 -30.14 -30.89
CA ALA A 136 -3.15 -31.20 -29.91
C ALA A 136 -4.44 -31.43 -29.08
N PRO A 137 -5.60 -31.70 -29.72
CA PRO A 137 -6.82 -32.03 -28.98
C PRO A 137 -6.62 -33.26 -28.08
N GLN A 138 -5.76 -34.20 -28.48
CA GLN A 138 -5.40 -35.36 -27.65
C GLN A 138 -4.63 -34.94 -26.39
N ASN A 139 -3.67 -34.01 -26.48
CA ASN A 139 -2.97 -33.50 -25.30
C ASN A 139 -3.88 -32.62 -24.45
N LEU A 140 -4.73 -31.79 -25.04
CA LEU A 140 -5.68 -30.97 -24.29
C LEU A 140 -6.73 -31.82 -23.57
N VAL A 141 -7.23 -32.90 -24.17
CA VAL A 141 -8.16 -33.83 -23.52
C VAL A 141 -7.47 -34.63 -22.42
N GLN A 142 -6.23 -35.08 -22.63
CA GLN A 142 -5.41 -35.73 -21.60
C GLN A 142 -5.10 -34.77 -20.44
N GLN A 143 -4.74 -33.53 -20.77
CA GLN A 143 -4.42 -32.48 -19.81
C GLN A 143 -5.68 -32.04 -19.05
N ALA A 144 -6.83 -31.92 -19.71
CA ALA A 144 -8.14 -31.65 -19.10
C ALA A 144 -8.59 -32.78 -18.16
N ARG A 145 -8.32 -34.04 -18.52
CA ARG A 145 -8.59 -35.21 -17.66
C ARG A 145 -7.63 -35.30 -16.46
N ASN A 146 -6.42 -34.78 -16.61
CA ASN A 146 -5.40 -34.77 -15.56
C ASN A 146 -5.36 -33.47 -14.74
N VAL A 147 -6.33 -32.56 -14.91
CA VAL A 147 -6.42 -31.35 -14.06
C VAL A 147 -6.90 -31.76 -12.67
N SER A 148 -6.09 -31.46 -11.67
CA SER A 148 -6.49 -31.67 -10.27
C SER A 148 -7.55 -30.63 -9.85
N THR A 149 -8.41 -30.99 -8.90
CA THR A 149 -9.38 -30.06 -8.31
C THR A 149 -8.70 -28.80 -7.74
N ALA A 150 -7.49 -28.94 -7.20
CA ALA A 150 -6.68 -27.81 -6.73
C ALA A 150 -6.32 -26.82 -7.85
N GLN A 151 -5.98 -27.32 -9.04
CA GLN A 151 -5.69 -26.48 -10.21
C GLN A 151 -6.95 -25.79 -10.74
N LEU A 152 -8.11 -26.46 -10.73
CA LEU A 152 -9.38 -25.83 -11.10
C LEU A 152 -9.78 -24.74 -10.12
N VAL A 153 -9.66 -24.98 -8.81
CA VAL A 153 -9.96 -23.98 -7.79
C VAL A 153 -8.99 -22.80 -7.91
N ALA A 154 -7.69 -23.04 -8.06
CA ALA A 154 -6.71 -21.98 -8.26
C ALA A 154 -7.01 -21.16 -9.52
N GLY A 155 -7.33 -21.82 -10.64
CA GLY A 155 -7.72 -21.16 -11.87
C GLY A 155 -9.01 -20.35 -11.72
N GLY A 156 -10.00 -20.88 -10.99
CA GLY A 156 -11.25 -20.18 -10.68
C GLY A 156 -11.05 -18.95 -9.81
N VAL A 157 -10.18 -19.03 -8.79
CA VAL A 157 -9.80 -17.89 -7.96
C VAL A 157 -9.13 -16.81 -8.80
N VAL A 158 -8.15 -17.17 -9.64
CA VAL A 158 -7.47 -16.20 -10.53
C VAL A 158 -8.46 -15.57 -11.52
N ALA A 159 -9.40 -16.34 -12.07
CA ALA A 159 -10.44 -15.81 -12.95
C ALA A 159 -11.36 -14.82 -12.22
N ALA A 160 -11.75 -15.13 -10.98
CA ALA A 160 -12.53 -14.23 -10.13
C ALA A 160 -11.76 -12.96 -9.77
N GLU A 161 -10.45 -13.06 -9.49
CA GLU A 161 -9.58 -11.91 -9.25
C GLU A 161 -9.46 -11.01 -10.49
N CYS A 162 -9.25 -11.58 -11.68
CA CYS A 162 -9.24 -10.84 -12.94
C CYS A 162 -10.55 -10.10 -13.18
N LEU A 163 -11.71 -10.74 -12.92
CA LEU A 163 -13.02 -10.10 -12.99
C LEU A 163 -13.13 -8.96 -11.97
N GLY A 164 -12.67 -9.19 -10.73
CA GLY A 164 -12.59 -8.15 -9.70
C GLY A 164 -11.81 -6.92 -10.18
N PHE A 165 -10.57 -7.10 -10.65
CA PHE A 165 -9.76 -6.00 -11.17
C PHE A 165 -10.38 -5.31 -12.38
N PHE A 166 -11.05 -6.04 -13.27
CA PHE A 166 -11.78 -5.46 -14.39
C PHE A 166 -12.88 -4.50 -13.91
N THR A 167 -13.68 -4.91 -12.92
CA THR A 167 -14.73 -4.04 -12.36
C THR A 167 -14.17 -2.80 -11.65
N VAL A 168 -13.05 -2.94 -10.92
CA VAL A 168 -12.35 -1.78 -10.34
C VAL A 168 -11.82 -0.85 -11.43
N GLY A 169 -11.31 -1.41 -12.53
CA GLY A 169 -10.91 -0.66 -13.73
C GLY A 169 -12.08 0.13 -14.33
N GLU A 170 -13.26 -0.47 -14.43
CA GLU A 170 -14.47 0.23 -14.89
C GLU A 170 -14.90 1.35 -13.93
N MET A 171 -14.83 1.12 -12.61
CA MET A 171 -15.11 2.17 -11.60
C MET A 171 -14.16 3.35 -11.75
N MET A 172 -12.87 3.08 -11.97
CA MET A 172 -11.86 4.11 -12.24
C MET A 172 -12.10 4.84 -13.56
N GLY A 173 -12.37 4.10 -14.64
CA GLY A 173 -12.63 4.68 -15.96
C GLY A 173 -13.89 5.54 -16.01
N ARG A 174 -14.89 5.21 -15.17
CA ARG A 174 -16.14 5.98 -15.03
C ARG A 174 -16.11 6.99 -13.88
N PHE A 175 -15.01 7.05 -13.11
CA PHE A 175 -14.84 7.84 -11.88
C PHE A 175 -16.05 7.73 -10.92
N LYS A 176 -16.61 6.52 -10.79
CA LYS A 176 -17.82 6.25 -10.00
C LYS A 176 -17.75 4.91 -9.29
N ILE A 177 -18.19 4.92 -8.04
CA ILE A 177 -18.29 3.73 -7.18
C ILE A 177 -19.65 3.04 -7.35
N VAL A 178 -20.72 3.81 -7.61
CA VAL A 178 -22.09 3.29 -7.76
C VAL A 178 -22.78 3.94 -8.96
N GLY A 179 -23.38 3.12 -9.83
CA GLY A 179 -24.25 3.55 -10.93
C GLY A 179 -23.58 4.36 -12.05
N TYR A 180 -24.32 4.66 -13.12
CA TYR A 180 -23.90 5.57 -14.20
C TYR A 180 -24.32 7.02 -13.88
N HIS A 181 -23.80 8.01 -14.60
CA HIS A 181 -24.41 9.36 -14.59
C HIS A 181 -25.66 9.30 -15.48
N GLY A 182 -26.85 9.56 -14.92
CA GLY A 182 -28.02 9.89 -15.74
C GLY A 182 -29.19 8.90 -15.79
N GLU A 183 -29.24 7.80 -15.02
CA GLU A 183 -30.55 7.16 -14.78
C GLU A 183 -31.25 7.92 -13.66
N THR A 184 -31.94 8.99 -14.00
CA THR A 184 -33.13 9.37 -13.24
C THR A 184 -34.06 8.18 -13.33
N ALA A 185 -34.31 7.52 -12.20
CA ALA A 185 -35.36 6.50 -12.10
C ALA A 185 -36.58 7.02 -12.86
N SER A 186 -37.01 6.26 -13.86
CA SER A 186 -38.25 6.50 -14.57
C SER A 186 -39.36 6.63 -13.53
N HIS A 187 -39.80 7.88 -13.30
CA HIS A 187 -40.98 8.18 -12.52
C HIS A 187 -42.17 7.57 -13.25
N HIS A 188 -42.70 6.49 -12.67
CA HIS A 188 -44.06 6.02 -12.92
C HIS A 188 -44.99 6.66 -11.89
#